data_AF-A0A7J7W070-F1
#
_entry.id   AF-A0A7J7W070-F1
#
_cell.length_a   1.000
_cell.length_b   1.000
_cell.length_c   1.000
_cell.angle_alpha   90.00
_cell.angle_beta   90.00
_cell.angle_gamma   90.00
#
_symmetry.space_group_name_H-M   'P 1'
#
loop_
_entity.id
_entity.type
_entity.pdbx_description
1 polymer ?
#
loop_
_entity_poly.entity_id
_entity_poly.type
_entity_poly.pdbx_seq_one_letter_code
_entity_poly.pdbx_strand_id
1 'polypeptide(L)'
;MNGDEEFFDAVTEASQRAPGGLPVDTSKSNGIGEAGERPPQENGIQRHRTSLPAPMFTRSDFSVWGILKKCIGLELSKITMPIVFNEPLSFLQRITEYMEHIYLVHRASRQPQALERMQCVAAFAVSAVASQWERTGKPFNPLLGETYELIREDLGFRFISEQVSHHPPVSAFYSEGLCQDFLFHGSIYPKLKFWGKSVEAEPRGTITLELLSWC
;
A
#
# COMPACT_ATOMS: atom_id res chain seq x y z
N MET A 1 25.33 24.24 -9.60
CA MET A 1 24.77 23.73 -10.87
C MET A 1 23.58 22.87 -10.48
N ASN A 2 22.40 23.46 -10.52
CA ASN A 2 21.14 22.81 -10.17
C ASN A 2 20.78 21.88 -11.31
N GLY A 3 20.78 20.57 -11.04
CA GLY A 3 20.19 19.59 -11.93
C GLY A 3 18.72 19.49 -11.56
N ASP A 4 17.86 20.08 -12.37
CA ASP A 4 16.42 19.86 -12.30
C ASP A 4 16.17 18.37 -12.62
N GLU A 5 15.87 17.58 -11.58
CA GLU A 5 15.44 16.19 -11.75
C GLU A 5 13.99 16.21 -12.26
N GLU A 6 13.80 16.04 -13.58
CA GLU A 6 12.48 15.91 -14.19
C GLU A 6 11.76 14.67 -13.64
N PHE A 7 10.81 14.90 -12.73
CA PHE A 7 9.86 13.91 -12.27
C PHE A 7 8.65 13.91 -13.21
N PHE A 8 8.36 12.76 -13.82
CA PHE A 8 7.19 12.61 -14.70
C PHE A 8 5.91 12.54 -13.86
N ASP A 9 5.20 13.66 -13.75
CA ASP A 9 3.85 13.74 -13.20
C ASP A 9 2.84 13.10 -14.15
N ALA A 10 2.00 12.20 -13.63
CA ALA A 10 0.79 11.77 -14.31
C ALA A 10 -0.31 12.80 -14.02
N VAL A 11 -0.38 13.86 -14.82
CA VAL A 11 -1.49 14.82 -14.77
C VAL A 11 -2.76 14.11 -15.26
N THR A 12 -3.70 13.87 -14.34
CA THR A 12 -5.05 13.40 -14.71
C THR A 12 -6.00 14.59 -14.63
N GLU A 13 -6.27 15.24 -15.76
CA GLU A 13 -7.34 16.24 -15.85
C GLU A 13 -8.71 15.55 -15.73
N ALA A 14 -9.45 15.87 -14.67
CA ALA A 14 -10.81 15.41 -14.46
C ALA A 14 -11.79 16.17 -15.38
N SER A 15 -12.34 15.49 -16.38
CA SER A 15 -13.44 16.03 -17.18
C SER A 15 -14.78 15.66 -16.54
N GLN A 16 -15.48 16.68 -16.04
CA GLN A 16 -16.85 16.58 -15.53
C GLN A 16 -17.83 16.19 -16.65
N ARG A 17 -18.61 15.12 -16.43
CA ARG A 17 -19.97 14.91 -17.00
C ARG A 17 -20.62 13.70 -16.34
N ALA A 18 -21.62 13.94 -15.50
CA ALA A 18 -22.58 12.92 -15.06
C ALA A 18 -23.92 13.17 -15.76
N PRO A 19 -24.64 12.10 -16.13
CA PRO A 19 -26.09 12.13 -15.93
C PRO A 19 -26.67 10.80 -15.41
N GLY A 20 -27.74 10.93 -14.61
CA GLY A 20 -28.83 9.95 -14.56
C GLY A 20 -28.84 9.03 -13.35
N GLY A 21 -29.72 9.31 -12.39
CA GLY A 21 -30.08 8.40 -11.32
C GLY A 21 -31.19 7.41 -11.70
N LEU A 22 -31.51 6.53 -10.75
CA LEU A 22 -32.74 5.74 -10.47
C LEU A 22 -32.36 4.34 -9.93
N PRO A 23 -33.24 3.60 -9.23
CA PRO A 23 -34.00 3.97 -8.02
C PRO A 23 -33.70 3.01 -6.85
N VAL A 24 -34.11 3.40 -5.64
CA VAL A 24 -34.02 2.60 -4.40
C VAL A 24 -35.20 1.63 -4.33
N ASP A 25 -34.92 0.33 -4.29
CA ASP A 25 -35.95 -0.69 -4.05
C ASP A 25 -35.99 -1.10 -2.57
N THR A 26 -37.19 -1.05 -2.03
CA THR A 26 -37.49 -1.27 -0.61
C THR A 26 -38.24 -2.59 -0.48
N SER A 27 -37.61 -3.62 0.06
CA SER A 27 -38.34 -4.83 0.45
C SER A 27 -37.73 -5.48 1.69
N LYS A 28 -38.52 -5.46 2.77
CA LYS A 28 -38.33 -6.23 4.00
C LYS A 28 -38.69 -7.70 3.77
N SER A 29 -37.97 -8.63 4.40
CA SER A 29 -38.52 -9.94 4.80
C SER A 29 -37.85 -10.46 6.07
N ASN A 30 -38.68 -10.84 7.04
CA ASN A 30 -38.37 -11.45 8.34
C ASN A 30 -37.92 -12.93 8.21
N GLY A 31 -37.14 -13.45 9.18
CA GLY A 31 -37.02 -14.90 9.42
C GLY A 31 -35.83 -15.40 10.27
N ILE A 32 -35.95 -15.31 11.59
CA ILE A 32 -35.47 -16.15 12.73
C ILE A 32 -34.46 -17.30 12.48
N GLY A 33 -33.36 -17.36 13.26
CA GLY A 33 -32.89 -18.59 13.94
C GLY A 33 -31.39 -19.02 13.88
N GLU A 34 -30.61 -18.61 14.90
CA GLU A 34 -29.45 -19.25 15.58
C GLU A 34 -28.27 -19.91 14.83
N ALA A 35 -27.06 -19.35 15.00
CA ALA A 35 -25.93 -19.93 15.77
C ALA A 35 -24.68 -19.04 15.71
N GLY A 36 -24.39 -18.28 16.77
CA GLY A 36 -23.05 -17.76 17.10
C GLY A 36 -22.23 -17.10 15.98
N GLU A 37 -22.85 -16.26 15.14
CA GLU A 37 -22.10 -15.45 14.19
C GLU A 37 -21.35 -14.37 14.97
N ARG A 38 -20.00 -14.39 14.88
CA ARG A 38 -19.21 -13.20 15.19
C ARG A 38 -19.85 -12.04 14.44
N PRO A 39 -20.03 -10.86 15.08
CA PRO A 39 -20.63 -9.74 14.40
C PRO A 39 -19.89 -9.55 13.06
N PRO A 40 -20.63 -9.35 11.96
CA PRO A 40 -19.99 -9.09 10.69
C PRO A 40 -18.98 -7.98 10.89
N GLN A 41 -17.76 -8.17 10.35
CA GLN A 41 -16.76 -7.09 10.27
C GLN A 41 -17.51 -5.81 9.88
N GLU A 42 -17.15 -4.64 10.43
CA GLU A 42 -17.89 -3.37 10.18
C GLU A 42 -18.15 -3.08 8.67
N ASN A 43 -17.38 -3.74 7.80
CA ASN A 43 -17.38 -3.59 6.35
C ASN A 43 -18.15 -4.72 5.61
N GLY A 44 -18.76 -5.68 6.31
CA GLY A 44 -19.54 -6.78 5.75
C GLY A 44 -18.74 -7.89 5.04
N ILE A 45 -17.41 -7.87 5.13
CA ILE A 45 -16.54 -8.87 4.49
C ILE A 45 -16.51 -10.15 5.33
N GLN A 46 -16.97 -11.26 4.75
CA GLN A 46 -16.88 -12.58 5.40
C GLN A 46 -15.67 -13.41 4.93
N ARG A 47 -15.12 -13.11 3.74
CA ARG A 47 -13.98 -13.84 3.16
C ARG A 47 -13.16 -12.94 2.24
N HIS A 48 -11.84 -12.92 2.43
CA HIS A 48 -10.93 -12.21 1.53
C HIS A 48 -10.78 -12.94 0.18
N ARG A 49 -10.71 -12.16 -0.91
CA ARG A 49 -10.45 -12.70 -2.26
C ARG A 49 -9.07 -13.37 -2.31
N THR A 50 -8.97 -14.46 -3.08
CA THR A 50 -7.70 -15.21 -3.29
C THR A 50 -7.13 -15.02 -4.69
N SER A 51 -7.82 -14.31 -5.57
CA SER A 51 -7.40 -14.00 -6.94
C SER A 51 -7.94 -12.66 -7.41
N LEU A 52 -7.30 -12.10 -8.44
CA LEU A 52 -7.80 -10.94 -9.17
C LEU A 52 -8.72 -11.39 -10.32
N PRO A 53 -9.62 -10.53 -10.82
CA PRO A 53 -10.53 -10.86 -11.93
C PRO A 53 -9.83 -11.22 -13.24
N ALA A 54 -8.58 -10.78 -13.42
CA ALA A 54 -7.78 -11.03 -14.62
C ALA A 54 -6.31 -11.28 -14.26
N PRO A 55 -5.58 -12.12 -15.03
CA PRO A 55 -4.15 -12.28 -14.88
C PRO A 55 -3.40 -11.01 -15.29
N MET A 56 -2.20 -10.81 -14.74
CA MET A 56 -1.30 -9.75 -15.19
C MET A 56 -0.78 -10.09 -16.60
N PHE A 57 -0.72 -9.08 -17.47
CA PHE A 57 -0.14 -9.22 -18.82
C PHE A 57 1.36 -9.54 -18.75
N THR A 58 1.89 -10.33 -19.68
CA THR A 58 3.33 -10.61 -19.74
C THR A 58 4.07 -9.37 -20.19
N ARG A 59 5.08 -8.93 -19.42
CA ARG A 59 5.86 -7.72 -19.75
C ARG A 59 6.66 -7.84 -21.05
N SER A 60 6.97 -9.07 -21.48
CA SER A 60 7.57 -9.37 -22.78
C SER A 60 6.70 -8.95 -23.96
N ASP A 61 5.39 -8.83 -23.75
CA ASP A 61 4.42 -8.54 -24.80
C ASP A 61 4.37 -7.03 -25.12
N PHE A 62 5.05 -6.20 -24.31
CA PHE A 62 5.09 -4.75 -24.46
C PHE A 62 6.49 -4.25 -24.82
N SER A 63 6.65 -3.79 -26.05
CA SER A 63 7.85 -3.08 -26.49
C SER A 63 7.77 -1.61 -26.05
N VAL A 64 8.62 -1.21 -25.11
CA VAL A 64 8.86 0.21 -24.77
C VAL A 64 9.15 1.02 -26.03
N TRP A 65 9.95 0.46 -26.95
CA TRP A 65 10.22 1.04 -28.27
C TRP A 65 8.96 1.17 -29.14
N GLY A 66 8.04 0.21 -29.06
CA GLY A 66 6.75 0.26 -29.75
C GLY A 66 5.83 1.38 -29.26
N ILE A 67 5.86 1.72 -27.96
CA ILE A 67 5.16 2.88 -27.41
C ILE A 67 5.86 4.18 -27.82
N LEU A 68 7.18 4.25 -27.61
CA LEU A 68 7.98 5.43 -27.97
C LEU A 68 7.86 5.77 -29.45
N LYS A 69 7.80 4.75 -30.33
CA LYS A 69 7.58 4.92 -31.77
C LYS A 69 6.22 5.56 -32.10
N LYS A 70 5.17 5.23 -31.34
CA LYS A 70 3.83 5.84 -31.50
C LYS A 70 3.78 7.29 -31.01
N CYS A 71 4.78 7.70 -30.24
CA CYS A 71 4.88 9.05 -29.70
C CYS A 71 5.93 9.92 -30.43
N ILE A 72 6.57 9.41 -31.49
CA ILE A 72 7.48 10.20 -32.33
C ILE A 72 6.70 11.35 -32.96
N GLY A 73 7.13 12.59 -32.67
CA GLY A 73 6.48 13.82 -33.13
C GLY A 73 5.53 14.48 -32.13
N LEU A 74 5.26 13.83 -30.99
CA LEU A 74 4.60 14.46 -29.84
C LEU A 74 5.66 14.97 -28.87
N GLU A 75 5.33 16.04 -28.12
CA GLU A 75 6.17 16.46 -27.00
C GLU A 75 6.28 15.31 -26.00
N LEU A 76 7.50 14.86 -25.73
CA LEU A 76 7.79 13.70 -24.87
C LEU A 76 7.21 13.85 -23.45
N SER A 77 7.02 15.09 -22.98
CA SER A 77 6.40 15.44 -21.70
C SER A 77 4.90 15.10 -21.62
N LYS A 78 4.22 14.84 -22.75
CA LYS A 78 2.81 14.45 -22.81
C LYS A 78 2.60 12.93 -22.84
N ILE A 79 3.68 12.15 -22.82
CA ILE A 79 3.61 10.69 -22.81
C ILE A 79 3.58 10.23 -21.36
N THR A 80 2.38 9.94 -20.86
CA THR A 80 2.22 9.30 -19.55
C THR A 80 2.89 7.92 -19.56
N MET A 81 3.63 7.62 -18.48
CA MET A 81 4.20 6.29 -18.25
C MET A 81 3.09 5.23 -18.45
N PRO A 82 3.30 4.21 -19.30
CA PRO A 82 2.28 3.21 -19.54
C PRO A 82 1.89 2.52 -18.24
N ILE A 83 0.60 2.57 -17.93
CA ILE A 83 0.00 1.91 -16.75
C ILE A 83 0.33 0.41 -16.66
N VAL A 84 0.75 -0.20 -17.77
CA VAL A 84 1.21 -1.58 -17.89
C VAL A 84 2.45 -1.89 -17.04
N PHE A 85 3.25 -0.87 -16.69
CA PHE A 85 4.39 -1.04 -15.77
C PHE A 85 3.99 -0.95 -14.29
N ASN A 86 2.76 -0.57 -14.02
CA ASN A 86 2.25 -0.51 -12.66
C ASN A 86 1.69 -1.86 -12.23
N GLU A 87 1.84 -2.14 -10.94
CA GLU A 87 1.00 -3.14 -10.29
C GLU A 87 -0.31 -2.50 -9.80
N PRO A 88 -1.39 -3.27 -9.61
CA PRO A 88 -2.70 -2.74 -9.21
C PRO A 88 -2.77 -2.41 -7.71
N LEU A 89 -1.77 -1.70 -7.19
CA LEU A 89 -1.68 -1.26 -5.81
C LEU A 89 -1.13 0.18 -5.75
N SER A 90 -1.75 1.00 -4.90
CA SER A 90 -1.20 2.30 -4.48
C SER A 90 0.05 2.09 -3.62
N PHE A 91 0.96 3.06 -3.60
CA PHE A 91 2.11 3.00 -2.70
C PHE A 91 1.67 2.93 -1.22
N LEU A 92 0.54 3.54 -0.85
CA LEU A 92 -0.02 3.41 0.51
C LEU A 92 -0.35 1.96 0.88
N GLN A 93 -0.88 1.21 -0.10
CA GLN A 93 -1.15 -0.22 0.07
C GLN A 93 0.15 -1.03 0.15
N ARG A 94 1.16 -0.68 -0.66
CA ARG A 94 2.49 -1.30 -0.62
C ARG A 94 3.14 -1.17 0.76
N ILE A 95 3.04 0.00 1.40
CA ILE A 95 3.59 0.24 2.74
C ILE A 95 2.87 -0.63 3.78
N THR A 96 1.57 -0.86 3.61
CA THR A 96 0.78 -1.67 4.55
C THR A 96 1.27 -3.12 4.62
N GLU A 97 1.93 -3.62 3.56
CA GLU A 97 2.49 -4.97 3.54
C GLU A 97 3.60 -5.19 4.58
N TYR A 98 4.18 -4.13 5.16
CA TYR A 98 5.07 -4.24 6.32
C TYR A 98 4.42 -5.01 7.48
N MET A 99 3.09 -5.00 7.54
CA MET A 99 2.29 -5.64 8.58
C MET A 99 1.96 -7.11 8.29
N GLU A 100 2.43 -7.70 7.17
CA GLU A 100 2.11 -9.09 6.79
C GLU A 100 2.47 -10.10 7.92
N HIS A 101 3.59 -9.86 8.59
CA HIS A 101 4.15 -10.75 9.61
C HIS A 101 3.99 -10.19 11.04
N ILE A 102 2.90 -9.48 11.31
CA ILE A 102 2.67 -8.78 12.59
C ILE A 102 2.69 -9.69 13.83
N TYR A 103 2.46 -11.00 13.66
CA TYR A 103 2.60 -11.98 14.73
C TYR A 103 3.98 -11.95 15.41
N LEU A 104 5.03 -11.48 14.71
CA LEU A 104 6.37 -11.30 15.27
C LEU A 104 6.40 -10.17 16.31
N VAL A 105 5.66 -9.08 16.08
CA VAL A 105 5.51 -7.98 17.06
C VAL A 105 4.72 -8.46 18.26
N HIS A 106 3.59 -9.15 18.06
CA HIS A 106 2.84 -9.75 19.17
C HIS A 106 3.68 -10.75 19.98
N ARG A 107 4.59 -11.49 19.32
CA ARG A 107 5.54 -12.36 20.02
C ARG A 107 6.56 -11.55 20.80
N ALA A 108 7.06 -10.45 20.23
CA ALA A 108 7.99 -9.52 20.89
C ALA A 108 7.37 -8.93 22.16
N SER A 109 6.14 -8.42 22.11
CA SER A 109 5.46 -7.82 23.28
C SER A 109 5.32 -8.78 24.46
N ARG A 110 5.33 -10.09 24.22
CA ARG A 110 5.23 -11.14 25.26
C ARG A 110 6.56 -11.63 25.80
N GLN A 111 7.71 -11.25 25.21
CA GLN A 111 9.00 -11.73 25.71
C GLN A 111 9.45 -10.95 26.95
N PRO A 112 9.81 -11.63 28.05
CA PRO A 112 10.29 -10.97 29.26
C PRO A 112 11.68 -10.37 29.06
N GLN A 113 12.55 -11.04 28.29
CA GLN A 113 13.93 -10.62 28.08
C GLN A 113 14.05 -9.65 26.91
N ALA A 114 14.79 -8.56 27.12
CA ALA A 114 15.01 -7.53 26.09
C ALA A 114 15.70 -8.09 24.83
N LEU A 115 16.60 -9.06 24.98
CA LEU A 115 17.29 -9.70 23.86
C LEU A 115 16.31 -10.49 22.97
N GLU A 116 15.42 -11.27 23.58
CA GLU A 116 14.40 -12.04 22.87
C GLU A 116 13.38 -11.12 22.16
N ARG A 117 13.03 -9.98 22.80
CA ARG A 117 12.24 -8.92 22.14
C ARG A 117 12.95 -8.42 20.89
N MET A 118 14.23 -8.08 21.01
CA MET A 118 15.03 -7.55 19.90
C MET A 118 15.15 -8.57 18.75
N GLN A 119 15.30 -9.86 19.04
CA GLN A 119 15.30 -10.91 18.01
C GLN A 119 13.99 -10.94 17.22
N CYS A 120 12.85 -10.80 17.90
CA CYS A 120 11.55 -10.74 17.23
C CYS A 120 11.38 -9.46 16.39
N VAL A 121 11.81 -8.31 16.92
CA VAL A 121 11.78 -7.03 16.19
C VAL A 121 12.68 -7.06 14.95
N ALA A 122 13.88 -7.65 15.05
CA ALA A 122 14.78 -7.82 13.91
C ALA A 122 14.18 -8.74 12.84
N ALA A 123 13.56 -9.86 13.26
CA ALA A 123 12.83 -10.74 12.34
C ALA A 123 11.68 -10.00 11.65
N PHE A 124 10.93 -9.17 12.39
CA PHE A 124 9.84 -8.35 11.85
C PHE A 124 10.37 -7.36 10.80
N ALA A 125 11.46 -6.65 11.10
CA ALA A 125 12.07 -5.69 10.18
C ALA A 125 12.51 -6.34 8.86
N VAL A 126 13.09 -7.55 8.90
CA VAL A 126 13.44 -8.31 7.68
C VAL A 126 12.18 -8.80 6.96
N SER A 127 11.18 -9.31 7.69
CA SER A 127 9.94 -9.80 7.07
C SER A 127 9.13 -8.71 6.35
N ALA A 128 9.20 -7.46 6.82
CA ALA A 128 8.46 -6.34 6.25
C ALA A 128 8.86 -6.06 4.79
N VAL A 129 10.06 -6.49 4.36
CA VAL A 129 10.55 -6.30 2.99
C VAL A 129 10.61 -7.61 2.20
N ALA A 130 10.06 -8.71 2.73
CA ALA A 130 10.13 -10.02 2.07
C ALA A 130 9.25 -10.10 0.81
N SER A 131 8.12 -9.38 0.77
CA SER A 131 7.16 -9.41 -0.35
C SER A 131 7.68 -8.73 -1.62
N GLN A 132 8.90 -8.19 -1.64
CA GLN A 132 9.44 -7.43 -2.77
C GLN A 132 10.03 -8.30 -3.88
N TRP A 133 10.30 -9.59 -3.62
CA TRP A 133 10.81 -10.51 -4.63
C TRP A 133 9.86 -10.61 -5.83
N GLU A 134 10.40 -10.59 -7.05
CA GLU A 134 9.66 -10.62 -8.34
C GLU A 134 8.64 -9.48 -8.59
N ARG A 135 8.42 -8.57 -7.63
CA ARG A 135 7.54 -7.41 -7.79
C ARG A 135 8.25 -6.23 -8.45
N THR A 136 8.52 -6.43 -9.73
CA THR A 136 9.12 -5.42 -10.61
C THR A 136 8.14 -4.29 -11.00
N GLY A 137 6.88 -4.34 -10.54
CA GLY A 137 5.85 -3.32 -10.83
C GLY A 137 5.98 -2.11 -9.94
N LYS A 138 5.88 -0.92 -10.55
CA LYS A 138 5.81 0.33 -9.80
C LYS A 138 4.42 0.42 -9.16
N PRO A 139 4.29 0.65 -7.85
CA PRO A 139 2.98 0.98 -7.29
C PRO A 139 2.49 2.31 -7.88
N PHE A 140 1.18 2.52 -7.87
CA PHE A 140 0.62 3.83 -8.23
C PHE A 140 1.13 4.90 -7.25
N ASN A 141 1.53 6.04 -7.81
CA ASN A 141 1.89 7.20 -7.01
C ASN A 141 0.60 7.74 -6.38
N PRO A 142 0.49 7.79 -5.05
CA PRO A 142 -0.74 8.25 -4.41
C PRO A 142 -1.00 9.72 -4.72
N LEU A 143 -2.27 10.11 -4.83
CA LEU A 143 -2.63 11.53 -4.91
C LEU A 143 -2.37 12.20 -3.56
N LEU A 144 -2.11 13.51 -3.56
CA LEU A 144 -2.02 14.27 -2.31
C LEU A 144 -3.33 14.16 -1.52
N GLY A 145 -3.24 13.76 -0.25
CA GLY A 145 -4.41 13.51 0.60
C GLY A 145 -5.12 12.17 0.32
N GLU A 146 -4.60 11.32 -0.57
CA GLU A 146 -5.07 9.94 -0.68
C GLU A 146 -4.84 9.21 0.64
N THR A 147 -5.83 8.44 1.08
CA THR A 147 -5.77 7.62 2.29
C THR A 147 -5.98 6.15 1.99
N TYR A 148 -5.42 5.28 2.81
CA TYR A 148 -5.70 3.84 2.76
C TYR A 148 -5.80 3.27 4.17
N GLU A 149 -6.86 2.52 4.46
CA GLU A 149 -7.05 1.86 5.76
C GLU A 149 -7.11 0.33 5.62
N LEU A 150 -6.64 -0.35 6.66
CA LEU A 150 -6.75 -1.80 6.77
C LEU A 150 -6.98 -2.20 8.23
N ILE A 151 -8.07 -2.92 8.48
CA ILE A 151 -8.35 -3.56 9.77
C ILE A 151 -8.24 -5.07 9.55
N ARG A 152 -7.41 -5.73 10.35
CA ARG A 152 -7.25 -7.18 10.37
C ARG A 152 -7.48 -7.68 11.78
N GLU A 153 -8.75 -7.87 12.13
CA GLU A 153 -9.15 -8.44 13.43
C GLU A 153 -8.54 -9.83 13.65
N ASP A 154 -8.42 -10.61 12.58
CA ASP A 154 -7.81 -11.94 12.59
C ASP A 154 -6.30 -11.90 12.88
N LEU A 155 -5.63 -10.78 12.60
CA LEU A 155 -4.22 -10.55 12.91
C LEU A 155 -4.00 -9.60 14.10
N GLY A 156 -5.03 -8.96 14.64
CA GLY A 156 -4.95 -8.13 15.84
C GLY A 156 -4.45 -6.70 15.63
N PHE A 157 -4.60 -6.09 14.45
CA PHE A 157 -4.19 -4.68 14.23
C PHE A 157 -5.16 -3.89 13.34
N ARG A 158 -5.05 -2.55 13.45
CA ARG A 158 -5.59 -1.60 12.47
C ARG A 158 -4.49 -0.67 11.96
N PHE A 159 -4.65 -0.17 10.74
CA PHE A 159 -3.63 0.59 10.02
C PHE A 159 -4.28 1.72 9.21
N ILE A 160 -3.64 2.89 9.20
CA ILE A 160 -4.01 4.05 8.38
C ILE A 160 -2.80 4.65 7.65
N SER A 161 -3.00 4.81 6.35
CA SER A 161 -2.26 5.49 5.29
C SER A 161 -2.62 6.93 4.99
N GLU A 162 -1.68 7.88 4.84
CA GLU A 162 -1.95 9.12 4.09
C GLU A 162 -0.76 9.58 3.25
N GLN A 163 -1.03 10.05 2.04
CA GLN A 163 -0.05 10.81 1.25
C GLN A 163 -0.04 12.28 1.70
N VAL A 164 0.90 12.61 2.59
CA VAL A 164 0.95 13.92 3.27
C VAL A 164 1.72 15.00 2.49
N SER A 165 2.50 14.61 1.48
CA SER A 165 3.23 15.55 0.62
C SER A 165 3.41 14.97 -0.78
N HIS A 166 3.44 15.83 -1.80
CA HIS A 166 3.70 15.44 -3.19
C HIS A 166 5.10 15.88 -3.67
N HIS A 167 5.66 16.95 -3.08
CA HIS A 167 7.01 17.46 -3.42
C HIS A 167 7.80 17.79 -2.13
N PRO A 168 8.58 16.85 -1.59
CA PRO A 168 8.78 15.47 -2.08
C PRO A 168 7.57 14.56 -1.80
N PRO A 169 7.42 13.41 -2.50
CA PRO A 169 6.35 12.46 -2.22
C PRO A 169 6.59 11.75 -0.88
N VAL A 170 5.82 12.11 0.15
CA VAL A 170 5.90 11.52 1.49
C VAL A 170 4.59 10.83 1.83
N SER A 171 4.68 9.55 2.17
CA SER A 171 3.57 8.76 2.70
C SER A 171 3.79 8.53 4.19
N ALA A 172 2.84 8.98 5.02
CA ALA A 172 2.84 8.71 6.45
C ALA A 172 1.93 7.52 6.75
N PHE A 173 2.28 6.73 7.76
CA PHE A 173 1.46 5.62 8.21
C PHE A 173 1.45 5.50 9.73
N TYR A 174 0.35 4.98 10.25
CA TYR A 174 0.16 4.69 11.66
C TYR A 174 -0.60 3.38 11.82
N SER A 175 -0.15 2.55 12.75
CA SER A 175 -0.79 1.29 13.08
C SER A 175 -0.72 1.01 14.57
N GLU A 176 -1.77 0.39 15.08
CA GLU A 176 -1.86 0.00 16.48
C GLU A 176 -2.43 -1.41 16.61
N GLY A 177 -1.99 -2.11 17.65
CA GLY A 177 -2.57 -3.38 18.05
C GLY A 177 -3.97 -3.17 18.64
N LEU A 178 -4.92 -4.02 18.27
CA LEU A 178 -6.30 -3.95 18.79
C LEU A 178 -6.37 -4.18 20.31
N CYS A 179 -5.36 -4.85 20.87
CA CYS A 179 -5.17 -5.06 22.30
C CYS A 179 -4.28 -4.00 22.97
N GLN A 180 -3.97 -2.90 22.27
CA GLN A 180 -3.11 -1.82 22.76
C GLN A 180 -1.69 -2.27 23.16
N ASP A 181 -1.16 -3.33 22.53
CA ASP A 181 0.12 -3.95 22.86
C ASP A 181 1.31 -3.41 22.05
N PHE A 182 1.06 -2.66 20.96
CA PHE A 182 2.09 -1.99 20.18
C PHE A 182 1.56 -0.78 19.40
N LEU A 183 2.47 0.11 19.03
CA LEU A 183 2.30 1.14 17.99
C LEU A 183 3.39 0.97 16.93
N PHE A 184 3.03 1.05 15.65
CA PHE A 184 3.95 1.00 14.53
C PHE A 184 3.66 2.15 13.58
N HIS A 185 4.58 3.09 13.45
CA HIS A 185 4.35 4.31 12.69
C HIS A 185 5.63 4.82 12.03
N GLY A 186 5.46 5.70 11.04
CA GLY A 186 6.56 6.31 10.35
C GLY A 186 6.12 7.09 9.14
N SER A 187 7.10 7.54 8.37
CA SER A 187 6.87 8.11 7.05
C SER A 187 7.95 7.65 6.09
N ILE A 188 7.62 7.58 4.80
CA ILE A 188 8.52 7.11 3.76
C ILE A 188 8.51 8.09 2.60
N TYR A 189 9.71 8.49 2.21
CA TYR A 189 10.02 9.20 0.98
C TYR A 189 10.92 8.30 0.11
N PRO A 190 10.39 7.66 -0.94
CA PRO A 190 11.20 6.83 -1.83
C PRO A 190 12.02 7.71 -2.78
N LYS A 191 13.30 7.91 -2.46
CA LYS A 191 14.22 8.65 -3.34
C LYS A 191 14.79 7.71 -4.40
N LEU A 192 14.54 8.01 -5.68
CA LEU A 192 15.06 7.24 -6.79
C LEU A 192 16.42 7.78 -7.26
N LYS A 193 17.36 6.89 -7.55
CA LYS A 193 18.63 7.21 -8.24
C LYS A 193 18.84 6.27 -9.40
N PHE A 194 19.20 6.81 -10.56
CA PHE A 194 19.53 6.03 -11.74
C PHE A 194 21.05 5.88 -11.88
N TRP A 195 21.51 4.63 -11.96
CA TRP A 195 22.94 4.27 -12.08
C TRP A 195 23.27 3.70 -13.47
N GLY A 196 22.53 4.13 -14.51
CA GLY A 196 22.75 3.70 -15.90
C GLY A 196 22.08 2.37 -16.26
N LYS A 197 22.36 1.29 -15.52
CA LYS A 197 21.75 -0.04 -15.76
C LYS A 197 20.80 -0.48 -14.64
N SER A 198 20.75 0.25 -13.54
CA SER A 198 19.90 -0.03 -12.38
C SER A 198 19.25 1.25 -11.88
N VAL A 199 18.10 1.06 -11.22
CA VAL A 199 17.43 2.09 -10.44
C VAL A 199 17.52 1.67 -8.99
N GLU A 200 18.06 2.55 -8.15
CA GLU A 200 18.07 2.39 -6.70
C GLU A 200 16.89 3.18 -6.13
N ALA A 201 16.08 2.54 -5.29
CA ALA A 201 15.05 3.20 -4.52
C ALA A 201 15.47 3.20 -3.04
N GLU A 202 15.81 4.38 -2.53
CA GLU A 202 16.21 4.61 -1.14
C GLU A 202 14.97 5.04 -0.33
N PRO A 203 14.38 4.16 0.52
CA PRO A 203 13.24 4.54 1.35
C PRO A 203 13.73 5.42 2.51
N ARG A 204 13.57 6.73 2.37
CA ARG A 204 13.97 7.70 3.41
C ARG A 204 12.86 7.89 4.42
N GLY A 205 13.22 7.79 5.70
CA GLY A 205 12.33 8.06 6.80
C GLY A 205 12.62 7.14 7.98
N THR A 206 12.09 7.51 9.14
CA THR A 206 12.22 6.71 10.35
C THR A 206 10.94 5.90 10.54
N ILE A 207 11.14 4.60 10.79
CA ILE A 207 10.08 3.69 11.20
C ILE A 207 10.27 3.44 12.69
N THR A 208 9.20 3.65 13.45
CA THR A 208 9.18 3.51 14.90
C THR A 208 8.23 2.39 15.28
N LEU A 209 8.73 1.45 16.09
CA LEU A 209 7.93 0.42 16.75
C LEU A 209 8.01 0.64 18.26
N GLU A 210 6.86 0.89 18.88
CA GLU A 210 6.71 1.01 20.33
C GLU A 210 6.00 -0.25 20.84
N LEU A 211 6.67 -0.99 21.72
CA LEU A 211 6.03 -2.10 22.43
C LEU A 211 5.39 -1.52 23.69
N LEU A 212 4.07 -1.36 23.65
CA LEU A 212 3.28 -0.81 24.74
C LEU A 212 3.04 -1.94 25.75
N SER A 213 3.89 -2.01 26.76
CA SER A 213 3.71 -2.95 27.85
C SER A 213 2.36 -2.73 28.55
N TRP A 214 1.51 -3.75 28.58
CA TRP A 214 0.35 -3.84 29.48
C TRP A 214 0.37 -5.20 30.20
N CYS A 215 0.47 -5.12 31.54
CA CYS A 215 0.33 -6.14 32.59
C CYS A 215 1.11 -7.47 32.48
#